data_AF-A0A7S0RWT7-F1
#
_entry.id   AF-A0A7S0RWT7-F1
#
_cell.length_a   1.000
_cell.length_b   1.000
_cell.length_c   1.000
_cell.angle_alpha   90.00
_cell.angle_beta   90.00
_cell.angle_gamma   90.00
#
_symmetry.space_group_name_H-M   'P 1'
#
loop_
_entity.id
_entity.type
_entity.pdbx_description
1 polymer ?
#
loop_
_entity_poly.entity_id
_entity_poly.type
_entity_poly.pdbx_seq_one_letter_code
_entity_poly.pdbx_strand_id
1 'polypeptide(L)'
;GGGLSAAGNSSSRVKSGAAKSSARVQALRVQQLLFRGLRVKVGMDYGVVRADIHGATARVMFRGKVMNRAARIGGVAKSGQVVVSSAAWEGALGDVNSASLSALSALTAATMRR
;
A
#
# COMPACT_ATOMS: atom_id res chain seq x y z
N GLY A 1 -30.20 -23.39 40.67
CA GLY A 1 -31.21 -22.33 40.59
C GLY A 1 -30.82 -21.35 39.51
N GLY A 2 -31.75 -21.03 38.60
CA GLY A 2 -31.72 -19.95 37.59
C GLY A 2 -30.71 -20.13 36.45
N GLY A 3 -31.05 -20.46 35.20
CA GLY A 3 -32.36 -20.43 34.54
C GLY A 3 -32.69 -19.03 34.00
N LEU A 4 -32.06 -18.62 32.90
CA LEU A 4 -32.54 -17.52 32.06
C LEU A 4 -32.48 -17.93 30.59
N SER A 5 -33.65 -17.81 29.98
CA SER A 5 -34.11 -18.43 28.74
C SER A 5 -34.49 -17.34 27.75
N ALA A 6 -34.44 -17.72 26.47
CA ALA A 6 -35.26 -17.24 25.35
C ALA A 6 -35.17 -15.76 24.92
N ALA A 7 -34.69 -15.57 23.70
CA ALA A 7 -35.41 -14.78 22.69
C ALA A 7 -35.02 -15.27 21.29
N GLY A 8 -35.67 -16.35 20.83
CA GLY A 8 -35.62 -16.77 19.43
C GLY A 8 -36.43 -15.79 18.59
N ASN A 9 -35.79 -15.12 17.64
CA ASN A 9 -36.48 -14.25 16.69
C ASN A 9 -36.79 -15.06 15.42
N SER A 10 -37.92 -15.79 15.45
CA SER A 10 -38.50 -16.46 14.30
C SER A 10 -39.24 -15.45 13.42
N SER A 11 -38.51 -14.74 12.56
CA SER A 11 -39.11 -13.88 11.56
C SER A 11 -39.34 -14.68 10.28
N SER A 12 -40.60 -14.99 10.03
CA SER A 12 -41.12 -15.68 8.84
C SER A 12 -40.73 -14.92 7.57
N ARG A 13 -39.77 -15.45 6.83
CA ARG A 13 -39.35 -14.88 5.55
C ARG A 13 -40.42 -15.17 4.49
N VAL A 14 -41.23 -14.17 4.22
CA VAL A 14 -42.21 -14.15 3.11
C VAL A 14 -41.49 -14.44 1.80
N LYS A 15 -41.92 -15.49 1.08
CA LYS A 15 -41.53 -15.75 -0.31
C LYS A 15 -42.26 -14.75 -1.22
N SER A 16 -41.66 -13.61 -1.53
CA SER A 16 -42.13 -12.75 -2.62
C SER A 16 -41.49 -13.22 -3.92
N GLY A 17 -42.14 -14.16 -4.60
CA GLY A 17 -41.91 -14.42 -6.01
C GLY A 17 -42.59 -13.33 -6.84
N ALA A 18 -41.80 -12.43 -7.42
CA ALA A 18 -42.22 -11.62 -8.56
C ALA A 18 -41.00 -11.43 -9.47
N ALA A 19 -40.97 -12.22 -10.54
CA ALA A 19 -39.91 -12.20 -11.52
C ALA A 19 -40.15 -11.08 -12.55
N LYS A 20 -39.05 -10.46 -12.97
CA LYS A 20 -38.82 -9.79 -14.27
C LYS A 20 -39.45 -8.41 -14.52
N SER A 21 -38.72 -7.34 -14.16
CA SER A 21 -38.63 -6.11 -14.99
C SER A 21 -37.63 -5.07 -14.43
N SER A 22 -36.33 -5.35 -14.48
CA SER A 22 -35.33 -4.28 -14.60
C SER A 22 -34.05 -4.82 -15.24
N ALA A 23 -34.23 -5.43 -16.40
CA ALA A 23 -33.16 -5.81 -17.29
C ALA A 23 -32.86 -4.65 -18.24
N ARG A 24 -32.01 -3.69 -17.82
CA ARG A 24 -31.16 -2.82 -18.66
C ARG A 24 -30.68 -1.60 -17.86
N VAL A 25 -29.74 -1.82 -16.96
CA VAL A 25 -28.39 -1.21 -16.93
C VAL A 25 -27.64 -2.02 -15.87
N GLN A 26 -27.30 -3.27 -16.19
CA GLN A 26 -26.19 -3.90 -15.47
C GLN A 26 -24.95 -3.13 -15.92
N ALA A 27 -24.50 -2.20 -15.08
CA ALA A 27 -23.23 -1.51 -15.27
C ALA A 27 -22.18 -2.58 -15.58
N LEU A 28 -21.55 -2.49 -16.76
CA LEU A 28 -20.46 -3.37 -17.16
C LEU A 28 -19.36 -3.23 -16.10
N ARG A 29 -19.35 -4.13 -15.10
CA ARG A 29 -18.26 -4.21 -14.15
C ARG A 29 -17.08 -4.82 -14.89
N VAL A 30 -16.17 -3.97 -15.35
CA VAL A 30 -14.84 -4.41 -15.75
C VAL A 30 -14.18 -5.01 -14.52
N GLN A 31 -14.13 -6.34 -14.44
CA GLN A 31 -13.35 -7.02 -13.42
C GLN A 31 -11.88 -6.95 -13.81
N GLN A 32 -11.18 -5.93 -13.31
CA GLN A 32 -9.74 -5.80 -13.51
C GLN A 32 -9.00 -6.73 -12.54
N LEU A 33 -8.11 -7.56 -13.09
CA LEU A 33 -7.21 -8.38 -12.29
C LEU A 33 -6.24 -7.47 -11.51
N LEU A 34 -6.47 -7.31 -10.20
CA LEU A 34 -5.64 -6.47 -9.34
C LEU A 34 -4.30 -7.12 -8.98
N PHE A 35 -4.25 -8.44 -8.88
CA PHE A 35 -3.08 -9.17 -8.40
C PHE A 35 -2.77 -10.39 -9.27
N ARG A 36 -1.48 -10.64 -9.50
CA ARG A 36 -0.95 -11.85 -10.13
C ARG A 36 0.39 -12.23 -9.48
N GLY A 37 0.64 -13.52 -9.25
CA GLY A 37 1.93 -14.03 -8.79
C GLY A 37 2.28 -13.72 -7.32
N LEU A 38 3.59 -13.82 -7.01
CA LEU A 38 4.16 -13.56 -5.68
C LEU A 38 3.98 -12.09 -5.27
N ARG A 39 3.59 -11.86 -4.02
CA ARG A 39 3.31 -10.53 -3.49
C ARG A 39 4.19 -10.22 -2.28
N VAL A 40 4.98 -9.16 -2.41
CA VAL A 40 5.95 -8.76 -1.39
C VAL A 40 5.31 -7.80 -0.38
N LYS A 41 5.73 -7.90 0.88
CA LYS A 41 5.48 -6.91 1.92
C LYS A 41 6.72 -6.04 2.04
N VAL A 42 6.58 -4.73 1.85
CA VAL A 42 7.72 -3.81 1.87
C VAL A 42 7.53 -2.77 2.96
N GLY A 43 8.58 -2.56 3.76
CA GLY A 43 8.68 -1.49 4.74
C GLY A 43 9.92 -0.65 4.48
N MET A 44 9.77 0.67 4.48
CA MET A 44 10.85 1.61 4.20
C MET A 44 10.97 2.68 5.28
N ASP A 45 12.20 3.01 5.61
CA ASP A 45 12.59 4.13 6.46
C ASP A 45 13.95 4.67 5.96
N TYR A 46 14.30 5.90 6.30
CA TYR A 46 15.56 6.52 5.88
C TYR A 46 16.27 7.18 7.07
N GLY A 47 17.58 7.37 6.91
CA GLY A 47 18.42 8.06 7.88
C GLY A 47 19.83 7.46 7.97
N VAL A 48 20.58 7.91 8.97
CA VAL A 48 21.98 7.50 9.15
C VAL A 48 22.06 6.03 9.56
N VAL A 49 22.91 5.28 8.85
CA VAL A 49 23.21 3.87 9.11
C VAL A 49 24.70 3.65 9.25
N ARG A 50 25.09 2.66 10.04
CA ARG A 50 26.47 2.18 10.12
C ARG A 50 26.63 1.02 9.15
N ALA A 51 27.54 1.16 8.20
CA ALA A 51 27.97 0.08 7.32
C ALA A 51 29.21 -0.61 7.93
N ASP A 52 29.24 -1.93 7.89
CA ASP A 52 30.35 -2.74 8.37
C ASP A 52 30.52 -3.97 7.47
N ILE A 53 31.73 -4.50 7.31
CA ILE A 53 31.98 -5.69 6.48
C ILE A 53 31.89 -6.94 7.36
N HIS A 54 31.13 -7.95 6.94
CA HIS A 54 31.10 -9.23 7.63
C HIS A 54 32.40 -9.99 7.42
N GLY A 55 33.09 -10.31 8.52
CA GLY A 55 34.39 -11.00 8.46
C GLY A 55 34.37 -12.35 7.75
N ALA A 56 33.26 -13.08 7.77
CA ALA A 56 33.16 -14.40 7.15
C ALA A 56 32.63 -14.38 5.70
N THR A 57 31.72 -13.46 5.35
CA THR A 57 31.09 -13.44 4.01
C THR A 57 31.61 -12.33 3.12
N ALA A 58 32.47 -11.43 3.64
CA ALA A 58 32.96 -10.24 2.96
C ALA A 58 31.84 -9.34 2.38
N ARG A 59 30.61 -9.44 2.92
CA ARG A 59 29.46 -8.62 2.52
C ARG A 59 29.26 -7.44 3.44
N VAL A 60 28.77 -6.33 2.88
CA VAL A 60 28.39 -5.15 3.66
C VAL A 60 27.12 -5.45 4.44
N MET A 61 27.17 -5.18 5.75
CA MET A 61 26.04 -5.23 6.68
C MET A 61 25.70 -3.81 7.11
N PHE A 62 24.43 -3.44 6.97
CA PHE A 62 23.90 -2.18 7.46
C PHE A 62 23.25 -2.39 8.82
N ARG A 63 23.60 -1.53 9.78
CA ARG A 63 23.05 -1.55 11.15
C ARG A 63 22.55 -0.16 11.55
N GLY A 64 21.61 -0.14 12.49
CA GLY A 64 21.12 1.10 13.10
C GLY A 64 19.64 1.06 13.43
N LYS A 65 19.17 2.10 14.13
CA LYS A 65 17.76 2.25 14.52
C LYS A 65 16.83 2.30 13.30
N VAL A 66 17.28 2.92 12.20
CA VAL A 66 16.55 3.02 10.93
C VAL A 66 16.22 1.63 10.37
N MET A 67 17.17 0.69 10.39
CA MET A 67 16.94 -0.68 9.91
C MET A 67 15.90 -1.43 10.75
N ASN A 68 15.97 -1.29 12.07
CA ASN A 68 14.99 -1.91 12.98
C ASN A 68 13.59 -1.34 12.77
N ARG A 69 13.48 -0.03 12.52
CA ARG A 69 12.21 0.63 12.24
C ARG A 69 11.65 0.24 10.87
N ALA A 70 12.47 0.19 9.83
CA ALA A 70 12.08 -0.32 8.51
C ALA A 70 11.54 -1.76 8.61
N ALA A 71 12.19 -2.64 9.38
CA ALA A 71 11.72 -4.00 9.62
C ALA A 71 10.34 -4.03 10.32
N ARG A 72 10.13 -3.19 11.35
CA ARG A 72 8.82 -3.07 12.03
C ARG A 72 7.72 -2.57 11.09
N ILE A 73 8.05 -1.59 10.24
CA ILE A 73 7.12 -1.07 9.22
C ILE A 73 6.76 -2.16 8.20
N GLY A 74 7.74 -2.97 7.76
CA GLY A 74 7.49 -4.11 6.88
C GLY A 74 6.61 -5.18 7.55
N GLY A 75 6.74 -5.34 8.87
CA GLY A 75 5.88 -6.19 9.69
C GLY A 75 4.40 -5.85 9.57
N VAL A 76 4.05 -4.56 9.60
CA VAL A 76 2.65 -4.10 9.54
C VAL A 76 2.06 -4.03 8.12
N ALA A 77 2.90 -4.07 7.08
CA ALA A 77 2.44 -4.02 5.69
C ALA A 77 1.56 -5.23 5.32
N LYS A 78 0.59 -5.04 4.43
CA LYS A 78 -0.17 -6.15 3.82
C LYS A 78 0.57 -6.68 2.58
N SER A 79 0.22 -7.89 2.15
CA SER A 79 0.81 -8.49 0.95
C SER A 79 0.51 -7.63 -0.29
N GLY A 80 1.56 -7.24 -1.03
CA GLY A 80 1.46 -6.31 -2.17
C GLY A 80 1.44 -4.84 -1.78
N GLN A 81 1.72 -4.50 -0.51
CA GLN A 81 1.76 -3.13 -0.01
C GLN A 81 3.19 -2.70 0.33
N VAL A 82 3.47 -1.44 0.03
CA VAL A 82 4.65 -0.71 0.49
C VAL A 82 4.20 0.29 1.56
N VAL A 83 4.83 0.23 2.73
CA VAL A 83 4.59 1.18 3.82
C VAL A 83 5.89 1.91 4.12
N VAL A 84 5.81 3.22 4.32
CA VAL A 84 6.96 4.11 4.45
C VAL A 84 6.79 4.95 5.72
N SER A 85 7.88 5.27 6.42
CA SER A 85 7.84 6.24 7.51
C SER A 85 7.49 7.64 7.01
N SER A 86 6.88 8.48 7.86
CA SER A 86 6.56 9.87 7.50
C SER A 86 7.81 10.63 7.08
N ALA A 87 8.91 10.44 7.81
CA ALA A 87 10.16 11.11 7.55
C ALA A 87 10.73 10.69 6.16
N ALA A 88 10.67 9.40 5.79
CA ALA A 88 11.13 8.96 4.47
C ALA A 88 10.24 9.50 3.34
N TRP A 89 8.94 9.66 3.60
CA TRP A 89 8.03 10.30 2.65
C TRP A 89 8.33 11.80 2.47
N GLU A 90 8.56 12.52 3.57
CA GLU A 90 8.94 13.94 3.55
C GLU A 90 10.25 14.18 2.80
N GLY A 91 11.27 13.33 3.04
CA GLY A 91 12.52 13.38 2.29
C GLY A 91 12.31 13.18 0.79
N ALA A 92 11.50 12.18 0.41
CA ALA A 92 11.18 11.93 -0.99
C ALA A 92 10.40 13.07 -1.65
N LEU A 93 9.51 13.75 -0.94
CA LEU A 93 8.77 14.90 -1.47
C LEU A 93 9.68 16.07 -1.85
N GLY A 94 10.75 16.32 -1.08
CA GLY A 94 11.76 17.33 -1.43
C GLY A 94 12.45 17.04 -2.76
N ASP A 95 12.78 15.77 -3.01
CA ASP A 95 13.44 15.32 -4.23
C ASP A 95 12.48 15.27 -5.43
N VAL A 96 11.21 14.90 -5.23
CA VAL A 96 10.19 14.91 -6.30
C VAL A 96 9.90 16.34 -6.76
N ASN A 97 9.82 17.29 -5.82
CA ASN A 97 9.55 18.68 -6.17
C ASN A 97 10.68 19.27 -7.02
N SER A 98 11.94 19.02 -6.65
CA SER A 98 13.11 19.44 -7.44
C SER A 98 13.19 18.76 -8.81
N ALA A 99 12.89 17.46 -8.90
CA ALA A 99 12.80 16.74 -10.17
C ALA A 99 11.71 17.32 -11.10
N SER A 100 10.53 17.62 -10.57
CA SER A 100 9.43 18.20 -11.35
C SER A 100 9.75 19.61 -11.89
N LEU A 101 10.44 20.44 -11.10
CA LEU A 101 10.89 21.77 -11.53
C LEU A 101 11.96 21.69 -12.62
N SER A 102 12.85 20.69 -12.56
CA SER A 102 13.86 20.45 -13.62
C SER A 102 13.23 19.96 -14.93
N ALA A 103 12.17 19.16 -14.85
CA ALA A 103 11.43 18.70 -16.03
C ALA A 103 10.69 19.85 -16.71
N LEU A 104 10.09 20.75 -15.93
CA LEU A 104 9.43 21.96 -16.43
C LEU A 104 10.43 22.94 -17.06
N SER A 105 11.57 23.19 -16.43
CA SER A 105 12.60 24.07 -17.00
C SER A 105 13.19 23.52 -18.30
N ALA A 106 13.39 22.21 -18.40
CA ALA A 106 13.80 21.54 -19.64
C ALA A 106 12.77 21.70 -20.76
N LEU A 107 11.47 21.61 -20.43
CA LEU A 107 10.39 21.80 -21.39
C LEU A 107 10.30 23.27 -21.85
N THR A 108 10.39 24.23 -20.93
CA THR A 108 10.41 25.67 -21.26
C THR A 108 11.63 26.04 -22.11
N ALA A 109 12.81 25.51 -21.80
CA ALA A 109 14.02 25.71 -22.59
C ALA A 109 13.91 25.11 -24.01
N ALA A 110 13.18 24.00 -24.18
CA ALA A 110 12.89 23.42 -25.49
C ALA A 110 11.87 24.26 -26.28
N THR A 111 10.91 24.90 -25.60
CA THR A 111 9.91 25.79 -26.23
C THR A 111 10.53 27.12 -26.70
N MET A 112 11.48 27.71 -25.98
CA MET A 112 12.13 28.98 -26.36
C MET A 112 13.16 28.85 -27.50
N ARG A 113 13.47 27.64 -27.98
CA ARG A 113 14.39 27.39 -29.11
C ARG A 113 13.66 27.23 -30.46
N ARG A 114 12.37 27.55 -30.52
CA ARG A 114 11.58 27.69 -31.75
C ARG A 114 11.25 29.14 -31.97
#